data_AF-A0A968SVF3-F1
#
_entry.id   AF-A0A968SVF3-F1
#
_cell.length_a   1.000
_cell.length_b   1.000
_cell.length_c   1.000
_cell.angle_alpha   90.00
_cell.angle_beta   90.00
_cell.angle_gamma   90.00
#
_symmetry.space_group_name_H-M   'P 1'
#
loop_
_entity.id
_entity.type
_entity.pdbx_description
1 polymer ?
#
loop_
_entity_poly.entity_id
_entity_poly.type
_entity_poly.pdbx_seq_one_letter_code
_entity_poly.pdbx_strand_id
1 'polypeptide(L)' 'MEPTLRHGDIIFVDRKIEEPREGIHVIEMEGTLLVKRLVVLPGHRVRVSSDNPAYESFVVDPKIEEFRVIGKVVGSLRAI' A
#
# COMPACT_ATOMS: atom_id res chain seq x y z
N MET A 1 7.74 5.54 -2.73
CA MET A 1 8.18 4.36 -1.95
C MET A 1 9.69 4.16 -2.01
N GLU A 2 10.47 5.17 -2.43
CA GLU A 2 11.94 5.16 -2.39
C GLU A 2 12.42 4.94 -0.93
N PRO A 3 13.43 4.09 -0.68
CA PRO A 3 14.25 3.36 -1.66
C PRO A 3 13.67 2.00 -2.07
N THR A 4 12.65 1.51 -1.37
CA THR A 4 12.09 0.16 -1.56
C THR A 4 11.53 -0.05 -2.96
N LEU A 5 10.77 0.92 -3.48
CA LEU A 5 10.29 0.95 -4.86
C LEU A 5 10.56 2.33 -5.46
N ARG A 6 11.27 2.33 -6.59
CA ARG A 6 11.60 3.52 -7.36
C ARG A 6 10.58 3.76 -8.46
N HIS A 7 10.58 4.98 -8.97
CA HIS A 7 9.86 5.28 -10.20
C HIS A 7 10.35 4.37 -11.33
N GLY A 8 9.40 3.77 -12.07
CA GLY A 8 9.69 2.83 -13.16
C GLY A 8 9.87 1.37 -12.75
N ASP A 9 9.95 1.05 -11.44
CA ASP A 9 9.98 -0.35 -11.00
C ASP A 9 8.67 -1.07 -11.38
N ILE A 10 8.77 -2.29 -11.90
CA ILE A 10 7.64 -3.20 -12.11
C ILE A 10 7.36 -3.93 -10.80
N ILE A 11 6.09 -4.03 -10.39
CA ILE A 11 5.70 -4.75 -9.17
C ILE A 11 4.85 -5.98 -9.49
N PHE A 12 5.02 -7.03 -8.69
CA PHE A 12 4.19 -8.23 -8.73
C PHE A 12 3.17 -8.17 -7.60
N VAL A 13 1.89 -8.36 -7.92
CA VAL A 13 0.78 -8.17 -6.98
C VAL A 13 -0.03 -9.48 -6.87
N ASP A 14 -0.17 -9.98 -5.64
CA ASP A 14 -1.10 -11.05 -5.33
C ASP A 14 -2.49 -10.48 -5.04
N ARG A 15 -3.42 -10.74 -5.97
CA ARG A 15 -4.82 -10.28 -5.90
C ARG A 15 -5.71 -11.16 -5.02
N LYS A 16 -5.21 -12.26 -4.45
CA LYS A 16 -5.98 -13.05 -3.47
C LYS A 16 -6.01 -12.39 -2.09
N ILE A 17 -5.16 -11.38 -1.86
CA ILE A 17 -5.05 -10.64 -0.60
C ILE A 17 -5.69 -9.26 -0.78
N GLU A 18 -7.01 -9.19 -0.63
CA GLU A 18 -7.81 -7.96 -0.77
C GLU A 18 -8.18 -7.32 0.58
N GLU A 19 -7.60 -7.83 1.68
CA GLU A 19 -7.77 -7.26 3.02
C GLU A 19 -6.46 -6.59 3.49
N PRO A 20 -6.53 -5.54 4.32
CA PRO A 20 -5.35 -4.92 4.89
C PRO A 20 -4.54 -5.90 5.74
N ARG A 21 -3.27 -6.05 5.39
CA ARG A 21 -2.28 -6.83 6.15
C ARG A 21 -1.00 -6.03 6.26
N GLU A 22 -0.11 -6.44 7.14
CA GLU A 22 1.21 -5.83 7.19
C GLU A 22 1.99 -6.05 5.88
N GLY A 23 2.57 -4.97 5.35
CA GLY A 23 3.40 -4.97 4.14
C GLY A 23 2.98 -3.95 3.08
N ILE A 24 3.58 -4.04 1.90
CA ILE A 24 3.30 -3.12 0.79
C ILE A 24 2.09 -3.64 0.00
N HIS A 25 1.14 -2.76 -0.26
CA HIS A 25 -0.09 -3.06 -0.99
C HIS A 25 -0.31 -2.05 -2.10
N VAL A 26 -1.01 -2.49 -3.14
CA VAL A 26 -1.73 -1.59 -4.03
C VAL A 26 -3.08 -1.33 -3.37
N ILE A 27 -3.37 -0.06 -3.11
CA ILE A 27 -4.65 0.40 -2.59
C ILE A 27 -5.30 1.35 -3.59
N GLU A 28 -6.62 1.40 -3.59
CA GLU A 28 -7.40 2.48 -4.17
C GLU A 28 -7.81 3.40 -3.03
N MET A 29 -7.54 4.69 -3.20
CA MET A 29 -7.92 5.75 -2.27
C MET A 29 -8.51 6.90 -3.09
N GLU A 30 -9.76 7.29 -2.82
CA GLU A 30 -10.45 8.37 -3.56
C GLU A 30 -10.38 8.19 -5.09
N GLY A 31 -10.54 6.94 -5.56
CA GLY A 31 -10.48 6.59 -6.99
C GLY A 31 -9.08 6.58 -7.60
N THR A 32 -8.01 6.74 -6.80
CA THR A 32 -6.61 6.70 -7.26
C THR A 32 -5.89 5.47 -6.73
N LEU A 33 -5.17 4.78 -7.63
CA LEU A 33 -4.29 3.67 -7.23
C LEU A 33 -2.97 4.17 -6.65
N LEU A 34 -2.65 3.70 -5.45
CA LEU A 34 -1.43 4.04 -4.72
C LEU A 34 -0.71 2.77 -4.27
N VAL A 35 0.62 2.83 -4.27
CA VAL A 35 1.46 1.80 -3.63
C VAL A 35 1.93 2.33 -2.29
N LYS A 36 1.48 1.69 -1.20
CA LYS A 36 1.73 2.13 0.17
C LYS A 36 2.05 0.97 1.09
N ARG A 37 2.76 1.24 2.17
CA ARG A 37 2.93 0.28 3.27
C ARG A 37 1.75 0.39 4.21
N LEU A 38 1.15 -0.75 4.51
CA LEU A 38 0.05 -0.87 5.45
C LEU A 38 0.55 -1.50 6.75
N VAL A 39 0.08 -0.97 7.88
CA VAL A 39 0.22 -1.58 9.20
C VAL A 39 -1.15 -1.58 9.87
N VAL A 40 -1.62 -2.77 10.27
CA VAL A 40 -2.90 -2.90 10.97
C VAL A 40 -2.69 -2.51 12.44
N LEU A 41 -3.54 -1.63 12.94
CA LEU A 41 -3.51 -1.09 14.29
C LEU A 41 -4.66 -1.66 15.13
N PRO A 42 -4.56 -1.57 16.48
CA PRO A 42 -5.69 -1.87 17.35
C PRO A 42 -6.95 -1.09 16.96
N GLY A 43 -8.09 -1.75 17.10
CA GLY A 43 -9.39 -1.20 16.69
C GLY A 43 -9.66 -1.30 15.19
N HIS A 44 -9.01 -2.22 14.48
CA HIS A 44 -9.16 -2.44 13.03
C HIS A 44 -8.84 -1.22 12.17
N ARG A 45 -7.99 -0.30 12.66
CA ARG A 45 -7.52 0.83 11.85
C ARG A 45 -6.30 0.44 11.04
N VAL A 46 -6.04 1.15 9.95
CA VAL A 46 -4.89 0.89 9.09
C VAL A 46 -4.05 2.15 8.99
N ARG A 47 -2.77 2.06 9.35
CA ARG A 47 -1.79 3.10 9.03
C ARG A 47 -1.34 2.89 7.59
N VAL A 48 -1.45 3.94 6.79
CA VAL A 48 -0.97 4.02 5.41
C VAL A 48 0.25 4.92 5.39
N SER A 49 1.40 4.39 5.00
CA SER A 49 2.65 5.15 4.96
C SER A 49 3.42 4.95 3.66
N SER A 50 4.35 5.87 3.38
CA SER A 50 5.40 5.64 2.41
C SER A 50 6.69 5.23 3.10
N ASP A 51 7.46 4.37 2.44
CA ASP A 51 8.85 4.12 2.83
C ASP A 51 9.75 5.33 2.54
N ASN A 52 9.27 6.28 1.72
CA ASN A 52 9.96 7.56 1.50
C ASN A 52 9.61 8.52 2.65
N PRO A 53 10.58 8.92 3.49
CA PRO A 53 10.34 9.72 4.69
C PRO A 53 9.87 11.16 4.39
N ALA A 54 10.00 11.63 3.15
CA ALA A 54 9.48 12.94 2.76
C ALA A 54 7.94 13.01 2.71
N TYR A 55 7.25 11.87 2.85
CA TYR A 55 5.79 11.80 2.81
C TYR A 55 5.24 11.39 4.17
N GLU A 56 4.27 12.17 4.65
CA GLU A 56 3.58 11.87 5.90
C GLU A 56 2.69 10.62 5.78
N SER A 57 2.55 9.91 6.90
CA SER A 57 1.61 8.79 7.03
C SER A 57 0.26 9.27 7.55
N PHE A 58 -0.79 8.53 7.25
CA PHE A 58 -2.13 8.76 7.78
C PHE A 58 -2.78 7.46 8.24
N VAL A 59 -3.91 7.55 8.95
CA VAL A 59 -4.66 6.41 9.45
C VAL A 59 -6.07 6.45 8.90
N VAL A 60 -6.56 5.30 8.43
CA VAL A 60 -7.92 5.13 7.91
C VAL A 60 -8.65 4.02 8.66
N ASP A 61 -9.97 4.11 8.71
CA ASP A 61 -10.83 2.96 8.95
C ASP A 61 -10.98 2.21 7.62
N PRO A 62 -10.59 0.93 7.51
CA PRO A 62 -10.65 0.18 6.26
C PRO A 62 -12.08 -0.12 5.78
N LYS A 63 -13.12 0.26 6.54
CA LYS A 63 -14.53 0.11 6.16
C LYS A 63 -15.09 1.33 5.41
N ILE A 64 -14.34 2.42 5.29
CA ILE A 64 -14.79 3.56 4.46
C ILE A 64 -14.83 3.15 2.99
N GLU A 65 -15.80 3.66 2.24
CA GLU A 65 -15.99 3.27 0.84
C GLU A 65 -14.82 3.70 -0.06
N GLU A 66 -14.14 4.78 0.31
CA GLU A 66 -13.04 5.36 -0.45
C GLU A 66 -11.73 4.60 -0.30
N PHE A 67 -11.64 3.60 0.58
CA PHE A 67 -10.43 2.81 0.80
C PHE A 67 -10.65 1.35 0.41
N ARG A 68 -9.86 0.87 -0.54
CA ARG A 68 -9.88 -0.54 -0.96
C ARG A 68 -8.47 -1.08 -1.15
N VAL A 69 -8.22 -2.30 -0.66
CA VAL A 69 -7.00 -3.03 -1.01
C VAL A 69 -7.23 -3.79 -2.30
N ILE A 70 -6.38 -3.54 -3.29
CA ILE A 70 -6.42 -4.20 -4.61
C ILE A 70 -5.60 -5.50 -4.61
N GLY A 71 -4.54 -5.53 -3.81
CA GLY A 71 -3.67 -6.70 -3.68
C GLY A 71 -2.40 -6.39 -2.89
N LYS A 72 -1.70 -7.45 -2.47
CA LYS A 72 -0.41 -7.34 -1.78
C LYS A 72 0.74 -7.37 -2.77
N VAL A 73 1.70 -6.47 -2.64
CA VAL A 73 2.95 -6.52 -3.41
C VAL A 73 3.82 -7.65 -2.85
N VAL A 74 4.18 -8.60 -3.71
CA VAL A 74 4.98 -9.78 -3.35
C VAL A 74 6.40 -9.75 -3.90
N GLY A 75 6.70 -8.80 -4.78
CA GLY A 75 8.04 -8.57 -5.31
C GLY A 75 8.08 -7.37 -6.26
N SER A 76 9.29 -7.02 -6.71
CA SER A 76 9.51 -6.02 -7.73
C SER A 76 10.66 -6.41 -8.65
N LEU A 77 10.64 -5.87 -9.87
CA LEU A 77 11.71 -5.96 -10.85
C LEU A 77 12.13 -4.54 -11.23
N ARG A 78 13.42 -4.27 -11.10
CA ARG A 78 14.05 -3.03 -11.53
C ARG A 78 14.79 -3.28 -12.85
N ALA A 79 14.38 -2.61 -13.91
CA ALA A 79 15.17 -2.54 -15.13
C ALA A 79 16.38 -1.63 -14.85
N ILE A 80 17.57 -2.09 -15.24
CA ILE A 80 18.84 -1.37 -15.10
C ILE A 80 18.96 -0.35 -16.24
#